data_AF-A0A9D2XAA9-F1
#
_entry.id   AF-A0A9D2XAA9-F1
#
_cell.length_a   1.000
_cell.length_b   1.000
_cell.length_c   1.000
_cell.angle_alpha   90.00
_cell.angle_beta   90.00
_cell.angle_gamma   90.00
#
_symmetry.space_group_name_H-M   'P 1'
#
loop_
_entity.id
_entity.type
_entity.pdbx_description
1 polymer ?
#
loop_
_entity_poly.entity_id
_entity_poly.type
_entity_poly.pdbx_seq_one_letter_code
_entity_poly.pdbx_strand_id
1 'polypeptide(L)'
;MKYLFALLFIPLLLVPAFAESQTLPTEKGTLDVKLTYDEIQPNIQTKINIDFINPQTQKIQEHIDYSVSVLKDDETVFGPIPLTHTSVGSVKIPIEFNLGEGVYSMDFVVEGILFQPIPPETVSFDIAVGEANAQPISPPENEVNGENGGCLIATATYGSELAPQVQQLRELRDNTILSTESGMAFMSTFNQFYYSFSPAVADFEREQPVFKEIMKITLTPMLTSLSLLNHANIDSEGEMLGYGISIVLLNIGMYIGIPAFGILKLYQFRKD
;
A
#
# COMPACT_ATOMS: atom_id res chain seq x y z
N MET A 1 -7.17 -58.87 -13.40
CA MET A 1 -6.94 -57.77 -14.37
C MET A 1 -8.20 -56.92 -14.34
N LYS A 2 -8.22 -55.65 -13.97
CA LYS A 2 -7.23 -54.60 -14.23
C LYS A 2 -7.57 -53.38 -13.33
N TYR A 3 -6.58 -52.91 -12.56
CA TYR A 3 -6.42 -51.58 -11.94
C TYR A 3 -7.37 -51.25 -10.77
N LEU A 4 -6.97 -51.12 -9.49
CA LEU A 4 -5.74 -50.64 -8.85
C LEU A 4 -5.27 -49.29 -9.40
N PHE A 5 -5.74 -48.19 -8.80
CA PHE A 5 -5.00 -46.98 -8.41
C PHE A 5 -6.00 -45.88 -8.02
N ALA A 6 -6.33 -45.77 -6.73
CA ALA A 6 -6.80 -44.52 -6.15
C ALA A 6 -5.64 -44.00 -5.27
N LEU A 7 -4.56 -43.62 -5.95
CA LEU A 7 -3.38 -43.06 -5.30
C LEU A 7 -3.59 -41.54 -5.22
N LEU A 8 -4.08 -41.11 -4.06
CA LEU A 8 -3.57 -39.97 -3.30
C LEU A 8 -2.99 -38.83 -4.17
N PHE A 9 -3.86 -37.96 -4.68
CA PHE A 9 -3.48 -36.60 -5.09
C PHE A 9 -4.06 -35.64 -4.05
N ILE A 10 -3.39 -35.55 -2.90
CA ILE A 10 -3.42 -34.33 -2.10
C ILE A 10 -2.59 -33.34 -2.93
N PRO A 11 -3.14 -32.22 -3.42
CA PRO A 11 -2.31 -31.18 -3.98
C PRO A 11 -1.54 -30.61 -2.79
N LEU A 12 -0.25 -30.95 -2.71
CA LEU A 12 0.71 -30.27 -1.86
C LEU A 12 0.79 -28.84 -2.39
N LEU A 13 -0.05 -27.95 -1.87
CA LEU A 13 0.08 -26.50 -2.01
C LEU A 13 1.35 -26.10 -1.26
N LEU A 14 2.50 -26.25 -1.90
CA LEU A 14 3.70 -25.50 -1.54
C LEU A 14 3.44 -24.05 -1.96
N VAL A 15 2.77 -23.31 -1.09
CA VAL A 15 2.79 -21.85 -1.17
C VAL A 15 4.26 -21.46 -1.00
N PRO A 16 4.85 -20.66 -1.89
CA PRO A 16 6.19 -20.16 -1.66
C PRO A 16 6.18 -19.37 -0.35
N ALA A 17 7.11 -19.66 0.55
CA ALA A 17 7.36 -18.81 1.71
C ALA A 17 7.87 -17.48 1.17
N PHE A 18 6.96 -16.53 0.93
CA PHE A 18 7.31 -15.18 0.57
C PHE A 18 7.64 -14.43 1.85
N ALA A 19 8.78 -13.73 1.84
CA ALA A 19 9.12 -12.79 2.91
C ALA A 19 8.04 -11.69 2.96
N GLU A 20 7.45 -11.50 4.13
CA GLU A 20 6.52 -10.43 4.43
C GLU A 20 7.30 -9.11 4.58
N SER A 21 6.71 -8.00 4.14
CA SER A 21 7.32 -6.69 4.26
C SER A 21 6.28 -5.64 4.56
N GLN A 22 6.63 -4.75 5.50
CA GLN A 22 5.80 -3.61 5.91
C GLN A 22 6.66 -2.36 5.88
N THR A 23 6.13 -1.24 5.41
CA THR A 23 6.81 0.06 5.47
C THR A 23 5.86 1.07 6.08
N LEU A 24 6.30 1.75 7.14
CA LEU A 24 5.52 2.78 7.83
C LEU A 24 6.40 4.02 8.08
N PRO A 25 5.84 5.24 7.94
CA PRO A 25 6.54 6.47 8.30
C PRO A 25 6.66 6.60 9.82
N THR A 26 7.70 7.30 10.27
CA THR A 26 7.78 7.80 11.65
C THR A 26 6.71 8.84 11.93
N GLU A 27 6.36 9.06 13.19
CA GLU A 27 5.30 10.00 13.62
C GLU A 27 5.38 11.40 12.97
N LYS A 28 6.58 11.91 12.70
CA LYS A 28 6.76 13.23 12.06
C LYS A 28 7.15 13.13 10.58
N GLY A 29 7.16 11.91 10.02
CA GLY A 29 7.48 11.65 8.63
C GLY A 29 8.93 11.96 8.25
N THR A 30 9.85 12.02 9.22
CA THR A 30 11.27 12.27 8.92
C THR A 30 11.90 11.06 8.24
N LEU A 31 11.46 9.85 8.57
CA LEU A 31 11.91 8.59 7.97
C LEU A 31 10.74 7.67 7.66
N ASP A 32 10.91 6.83 6.65
CA ASP A 32 10.14 5.61 6.47
C ASP A 32 10.94 4.44 7.04
N VAL A 33 10.33 3.62 7.88
CA VAL A 33 10.94 2.39 8.39
C VAL A 33 10.33 1.21 7.65
N LYS A 34 11.17 0.37 7.05
CA LYS A 34 10.76 -0.83 6.33
C LYS A 34 11.22 -2.07 7.08
N LEU A 35 10.27 -2.93 7.42
CA LEU A 35 10.50 -4.28 7.90
C LEU A 35 10.43 -5.29 6.75
N THR A 36 11.28 -6.30 6.80
CA THR A 36 11.19 -7.47 5.92
C THR A 36 11.60 -8.72 6.68
N TYR A 37 10.73 -9.73 6.73
CA TYR A 37 10.95 -10.95 7.48
C TYR A 37 10.27 -12.15 6.81
N ASP A 38 10.80 -13.35 7.05
CA ASP A 38 10.14 -14.58 6.64
C ASP A 38 9.02 -14.93 7.63
N GLU A 39 8.13 -15.86 7.25
CA GLU A 39 7.06 -16.36 8.11
C GLU A 39 7.57 -16.66 9.54
N ILE A 40 6.95 -16.02 10.53
CA ILE A 40 7.41 -16.06 11.91
C ILE A 40 6.70 -17.18 12.66
N GLN A 41 7.47 -18.14 13.17
CA GLN A 41 6.98 -19.22 14.02
C GLN A 41 7.30 -18.95 15.50
N PRO A 42 6.39 -19.28 16.43
CA PRO A 42 6.64 -19.13 17.86
C PRO A 42 7.87 -19.90 18.35
N ASN A 43 8.62 -19.34 19.30
CA ASN A 43 9.81 -19.94 19.90
C ASN A 43 10.92 -20.30 18.89
N ILE A 44 10.89 -19.69 17.71
CA ILE A 44 11.94 -19.80 16.70
C ILE A 44 12.49 -18.40 16.46
N GLN A 45 13.82 -18.30 16.46
CA GLN A 45 14.49 -17.05 16.19
C GLN A 45 14.38 -16.70 14.70
N THR A 46 13.70 -15.61 14.39
CA THR A 46 13.55 -15.07 13.04
C THR A 46 14.37 -13.79 12.90
N LYS A 47 14.97 -13.59 11.72
CA LYS A 47 15.74 -12.39 11.42
C LYS A 47 14.83 -11.35 10.78
N ILE A 48 14.62 -10.24 11.48
CA ILE A 48 13.89 -9.08 10.97
C ILE A 48 14.90 -8.14 10.31
N ASN A 49 14.75 -7.89 9.01
CA ASN A 49 15.51 -6.86 8.32
C ASN A 49 14.79 -5.52 8.49
N ILE A 50 15.54 -4.47 8.79
CA ILE A 50 15.06 -3.12 9.04
C ILE A 50 15.84 -2.19 8.13
N ASP A 51 15.16 -1.45 7.27
CA ASP A 51 15.74 -0.39 6.45
C ASP A 51 15.12 0.95 6.86
N PHE A 52 15.95 1.91 7.24
CA PHE A 52 15.56 3.31 7.43
C PHE A 52 15.68 4.02 6.11
N ILE A 53 14.60 4.61 5.62
CA ILE A 53 14.50 5.20 4.29
C ILE A 53 14.19 6.68 4.44
N ASN A 54 14.87 7.51 3.65
CA ASN A 54 14.54 8.92 3.55
C ASN A 54 13.35 9.09 2.59
N PRO A 55 12.18 9.58 3.05
CA PRO A 55 10.96 9.61 2.26
C PRO A 55 11.07 10.55 1.05
N GLN A 56 11.93 11.58 1.11
CA GLN A 56 12.13 12.51 0.00
C GLN A 56 12.98 11.91 -1.12
N THR A 57 14.00 11.12 -0.76
CA THR A 57 14.97 10.58 -1.73
C THR A 57 14.70 9.13 -2.09
N GLN A 58 13.83 8.43 -1.35
CA GLN A 58 13.54 7.00 -1.49
C GLN A 58 14.81 6.13 -1.41
N LYS A 59 15.84 6.60 -0.69
CA LYS A 59 17.10 5.89 -0.44
C LYS A 59 17.24 5.56 1.03
N ILE A 60 18.02 4.51 1.30
CA ILE A 60 18.39 4.16 2.66
C ILE A 60 19.09 5.37 3.31
N GLN A 61 18.58 5.80 4.44
CA GLN A 61 19.15 6.87 5.23
C GLN A 61 20.26 6.31 6.10
N GLU A 62 21.48 6.73 5.80
CA GLU A 62 22.67 6.39 6.58
C GLU A 62 22.70 7.13 7.92
N HIS A 63 23.45 6.57 8.87
CA HIS A 63 23.72 7.14 10.20
C HIS A 63 22.47 7.44 11.03
N ILE A 64 21.77 6.39 11.45
CA ILE A 64 20.56 6.48 12.27
C ILE A 64 20.85 6.07 13.72
N ASP A 65 20.39 6.88 14.68
CA ASP A 65 20.35 6.53 16.10
C ASP A 65 18.91 6.11 16.47
N TYR A 66 18.73 4.85 16.88
CA TYR A 66 17.42 4.28 17.17
C TYR A 66 17.42 3.36 18.38
N SER A 67 16.25 3.19 18.98
CA SER A 67 15.91 2.12 19.92
C SER A 67 14.75 1.31 19.35
N VAL A 68 14.65 0.05 19.76
CA VAL A 68 13.56 -0.83 19.36
C VAL A 68 13.13 -1.71 20.52
N SER A 69 11.82 -1.91 20.67
CA SER A 69 11.19 -2.85 21.59
C SER A 69 10.13 -3.68 20.87
N VAL A 70 9.91 -4.89 21.34
CA VAL A 70 8.82 -5.76 20.89
C VAL A 70 8.01 -6.15 22.11
N LEU A 71 6.69 -5.97 22.04
CA LEU A 71 5.75 -6.25 23.11
C LEU A 71 4.60 -7.12 22.60
N LYS A 72 3.98 -7.86 23.51
CA LYS A 72 2.69 -8.52 23.31
C LYS A 72 1.90 -8.43 24.61
N ASP A 73 0.66 -7.94 24.54
CA ASP A 73 -0.22 -7.79 25.71
C ASP A 73 0.48 -7.07 26.89
N ASP A 74 1.19 -5.98 26.59
CA ASP A 74 2.02 -5.19 27.52
C ASP A 74 3.25 -5.92 28.13
N GLU A 75 3.52 -7.17 27.74
CA GLU A 75 4.72 -7.92 28.14
C GLU A 75 5.84 -7.75 27.09
N THR A 76 7.04 -7.40 27.55
CA THR A 76 8.20 -7.17 26.66
C THR A 76 8.87 -8.47 26.25
N VAL A 77 8.95 -8.70 24.94
CA VAL A 77 9.53 -9.87 24.29
C VAL A 77 10.98 -9.60 23.88
N PHE A 78 11.25 -8.38 23.43
CA PHE A 78 12.58 -7.94 23.02
C PHE A 78 12.77 -6.45 23.32
N GLY A 79 13.98 -6.06 23.70
CA GLY A 79 14.29 -4.66 23.99
C GLY A 79 13.64 -4.13 25.28
N PRO A 80 13.45 -2.80 25.42
CA PRO A 80 14.00 -1.77 24.53
C PRO A 80 15.53 -1.85 24.51
N ILE A 81 16.12 -1.88 23.31
CA ILE A 81 17.58 -1.84 23.22
C ILE A 81 18.08 -0.44 23.63
N PRO A 82 19.29 -0.31 24.21
CA PRO A 82 19.92 0.99 24.37
C PRO A 82 19.99 1.73 23.03
N LEU A 83 19.98 3.06 23.05
CA LEU A 83 20.10 3.87 21.84
C LEU A 83 21.32 3.43 21.03
N THR A 84 21.07 2.93 19.82
CA THR A 84 22.04 2.24 18.98
C THR A 84 22.20 2.97 17.64
N HIS A 85 23.43 3.07 17.17
CA HIS A 85 23.77 3.70 15.90
C HIS A 85 23.93 2.67 14.77
N THR A 86 23.31 2.91 13.61
CA THR A 86 23.63 2.20 12.36
C THR A 86 24.20 3.16 11.34
N SER A 87 25.41 2.89 10.85
CA SER A 87 26.05 3.72 9.83
C SER A 87 25.43 3.53 8.45
N VAL A 88 24.98 2.32 8.12
CA VAL A 88 24.49 1.97 6.79
C VAL A 88 22.98 2.19 6.61
N GLY A 89 22.23 2.43 7.68
CA GLY A 89 20.76 2.60 7.61
C GLY A 89 19.96 1.31 7.42
N SER A 90 20.63 0.16 7.27
CA SER A 90 20.04 -1.18 7.22
C SER A 90 20.56 -2.05 8.34
N VAL A 91 19.67 -2.77 9.02
CA VAL A 91 20.01 -3.62 10.16
C VAL A 91 19.26 -4.94 10.10
N LYS A 92 19.83 -5.98 10.68
CA LYS A 92 19.18 -7.29 10.81
C LYS A 92 19.19 -7.70 12.27
N ILE A 93 18.01 -7.77 12.87
CA ILE A 93 17.86 -8.11 14.29
C ILE A 93 17.25 -9.51 14.39
N PRO A 94 17.96 -10.47 15.02
CA PRO A 94 17.40 -11.77 15.31
C PRO A 94 16.51 -11.69 16.56
N ILE A 95 15.23 -12.04 16.42
CA ILE A 95 14.22 -11.97 17.49
C ILE A 95 13.55 -13.33 17.62
N GLU A 96 13.39 -13.80 18.85
CA GLU A 96 12.61 -15.01 19.17
C GLU A 96 11.29 -14.59 19.82
N PHE A 97 10.18 -14.95 19.19
CA PHE A 97 8.83 -14.62 19.67
C PHE A 97 8.34 -15.72 20.61
N ASN A 98 8.62 -15.56 21.90
CA ASN A 98 8.47 -16.61 22.93
C ASN A 98 7.16 -16.53 23.74
N LEU A 99 6.28 -15.57 23.45
CA LEU A 99 4.97 -15.42 24.13
C LEU A 99 3.81 -16.08 23.35
N GLY A 100 4.11 -17.05 22.50
CA GLY A 100 3.13 -17.82 21.72
C GLY A 100 2.57 -17.10 20.49
N GLU A 101 1.59 -17.70 19.83
CA GLU A 101 0.97 -17.17 18.60
C GLU A 101 0.13 -15.92 18.87
N GLY A 102 0.03 -15.03 17.88
CA GLY A 102 -0.75 -13.79 17.96
C GLY A 102 -0.04 -12.59 17.33
N VAL A 103 -0.56 -11.40 17.62
CA VAL A 103 0.00 -10.13 17.14
C VAL A 103 0.95 -9.55 18.19
N TYR A 104 2.12 -9.11 17.74
CA TYR A 104 3.15 -8.44 18.54
C TYR A 104 3.32 -7.01 18.02
N SER A 105 3.48 -6.04 18.92
CA SER A 105 3.86 -4.67 18.55
C SER A 105 5.37 -4.54 18.55
N MET A 106 5.96 -4.10 17.44
CA MET A 106 7.37 -3.75 17.33
C MET A 106 7.51 -2.24 17.17
N ASP A 107 8.01 -1.57 18.21
CA ASP A 107 8.10 -0.13 18.31
C ASP A 107 9.54 0.33 18.09
N PHE A 108 9.73 1.32 17.23
CA PHE A 108 11.00 1.99 17.03
C PHE A 108 10.92 3.41 17.55
N VAL A 109 12.00 3.86 18.20
CA VAL A 109 12.19 5.26 18.58
C VAL A 109 13.46 5.75 17.90
N VAL A 110 13.35 6.78 17.05
CA VAL A 110 14.47 7.39 16.34
C VAL A 110 14.83 8.71 17.00
N GLU A 111 16.10 8.90 17.34
CA GLU A 111 16.58 10.08 18.07
C GLU A 111 17.74 10.81 17.37
N GLY A 112 18.25 10.30 16.25
CA GLY A 112 19.32 10.97 15.51
C GLY A 112 19.48 10.50 14.06
N ILE A 113 19.92 11.42 13.20
CA ILE A 113 20.17 11.21 11.77
C ILE A 113 21.47 11.94 11.39
N LEU A 114 22.38 11.30 10.63
CA LEU A 114 23.65 11.90 10.19
C LEU A 114 24.46 12.52 11.34
N PHE A 115 24.47 11.87 12.51
CA PHE A 115 25.11 12.34 13.76
C PHE A 115 24.52 13.62 14.36
N GLN A 116 23.34 14.05 13.89
CA GLN A 116 22.59 15.17 14.44
C GLN A 116 21.40 14.62 15.23
N PRO A 117 21.24 14.99 16.52
CA PRO A 117 20.06 14.64 17.28
C PRO A 117 18.81 15.24 16.65
N ILE A 118 17.73 14.46 16.62
CA ILE A 118 16.39 14.91 16.23
C ILE A 118 15.44 14.79 17.42
N PRO A 119 14.34 15.55 17.46
CA PRO A 119 13.27 15.30 18.43
C PRO A 119 12.78 13.84 18.26
N PRO A 120 12.69 13.03 19.34
CA PRO A 120 12.32 11.62 19.22
C PRO A 120 11.07 11.40 18.37
N GLU A 121 11.13 10.41 17.48
CA GLU A 121 10.01 10.01 16.64
C GLU A 121 9.78 8.51 16.75
N THR A 122 8.52 8.11 16.84
CA THR A 122 8.15 6.72 17.03
C THR A 122 7.48 6.14 15.77
N VAL A 123 7.57 4.81 15.60
CA VAL A 123 6.75 4.05 14.66
C VAL A 123 6.54 2.65 15.23
N SER A 124 5.31 2.14 15.09
CA SER A 124 4.88 0.84 15.63
C SER A 124 4.38 -0.07 14.51
N PHE A 125 4.79 -1.33 14.55
CA PHE A 125 4.40 -2.36 13.58
C PHE A 125 3.66 -3.50 14.27
N ASP A 126 2.55 -3.93 13.70
CA ASP A 126 1.87 -5.16 14.08
C ASP A 126 2.49 -6.35 13.34
N ILE A 127 3.04 -7.30 14.09
CA ILE A 127 3.70 -8.49 13.58
C ILE A 127 2.88 -9.72 13.97
N ALA A 128 2.30 -10.41 12.99
CA ALA A 128 1.62 -11.67 13.21
C ALA A 128 2.62 -12.84 13.34
N VAL A 129 2.44 -13.66 14.37
CA VAL A 129 3.29 -14.83 14.65
C VAL A 129 2.41 -16.08 14.71
N GLY A 130 2.76 -17.12 13.94
CA GLY A 130 2.03 -18.37 13.82
C GLY A 130 0.78 -18.32 12.91
N GLU A 131 -0.17 -19.25 13.10
CA GLU A 131 -1.39 -19.39 12.26
C GLU A 131 -2.48 -18.34 12.54
N ALA A 132 -2.12 -17.17 13.08
CA ALA A 132 -3.06 -16.08 13.36
C ALA A 132 -3.74 -15.47 12.10
N ASN A 133 -3.40 -15.95 10.90
CA ASN A 133 -3.95 -15.53 9.60
C ASN A 133 -5.31 -16.16 9.24
N ALA A 134 -6.24 -16.28 10.20
CA ALA A 134 -7.58 -16.78 9.91
C ALA A 134 -8.70 -16.13 10.73
N GLN A 135 -8.72 -14.80 10.84
CA GLN A 135 -9.97 -14.06 11.06
C GLN A 135 -9.82 -12.59 10.65
N PRO A 136 -10.80 -11.98 9.94
CA PRO A 136 -10.74 -10.58 9.55
C PRO A 136 -10.88 -9.71 10.80
N ILE A 137 -9.80 -9.06 11.21
CA ILE A 137 -9.80 -8.08 12.30
C ILE A 137 -10.49 -6.83 11.74
N SER A 138 -11.73 -6.61 12.18
CA SER A 138 -12.36 -5.29 12.17
C SER A 138 -11.51 -4.34 13.03
N PRO A 139 -11.07 -3.18 12.52
CA PRO A 139 -10.27 -2.24 13.30
C PRO A 139 -11.06 -1.71 14.51
N PRO A 140 -10.39 -1.49 15.67
CA PRO A 140 -11.00 -0.72 16.73
C PRO A 140 -11.25 0.71 16.22
N GLU A 141 -12.46 1.18 16.49
CA GLU A 141 -12.91 2.53 16.24
C GLU A 141 -12.06 3.52 17.05
N ASN A 142 -11.61 4.59 16.39
CA ASN A 142 -10.86 5.75 16.88
C ASN A 142 -9.32 5.69 16.75
N GLU A 143 -8.79 6.20 15.63
CA GLU A 143 -8.09 7.51 15.60
C GLU A 143 -7.89 7.97 14.14
N VAL A 144 -8.36 9.19 13.87
CA VAL A 144 -8.20 9.89 12.59
C VAL A 144 -6.79 10.45 12.54
N ASN A 145 -5.88 9.76 11.84
CA ASN A 145 -4.75 10.38 11.14
C ASN A 145 -4.21 9.40 10.09
N GLY A 146 -4.98 9.27 9.01
CA GLY A 146 -4.58 8.50 7.85
C GLY A 146 -3.68 9.31 6.95
N GLU A 147 -2.54 8.74 6.56
CA GLU A 147 -1.96 9.00 5.25
C GLU A 147 -1.14 7.79 4.71
N ASN A 148 -1.60 6.56 4.98
CA ASN A 148 -1.31 5.45 4.07
C ASN A 148 -2.29 5.54 2.90
N GLY A 149 -1.91 6.31 1.89
CA GLY A 149 -2.71 6.61 0.71
C GLY A 149 -2.94 5.41 -0.21
N GLY A 150 -3.84 4.51 0.19
CA GLY A 150 -4.31 3.37 -0.60
C GLY A 150 -5.39 3.73 -1.63
N CYS A 151 -5.49 2.93 -2.70
CA CYS A 151 -6.53 3.09 -3.72
C CYS A 151 -7.88 2.52 -3.26
N LEU A 152 -8.44 3.01 -2.13
CA LEU A 152 -9.59 2.46 -1.40
C LEU A 152 -10.78 2.05 -2.29
N ILE A 153 -11.22 2.93 -3.19
CA ILE A 153 -12.33 2.67 -4.12
C ILE A 153 -11.95 1.54 -5.08
N ALA A 154 -10.76 1.61 -5.71
CA ALA A 154 -10.32 0.59 -6.65
C ALA A 154 -10.16 -0.78 -5.95
N THR A 155 -9.66 -0.78 -4.72
CA THR A 155 -9.56 -1.99 -3.90
C THR A 155 -10.92 -2.59 -3.59
N ALA A 156 -11.90 -1.77 -3.21
CA ALA A 156 -13.26 -2.24 -2.97
C ALA A 156 -13.90 -2.79 -4.27
N THR A 157 -13.68 -2.10 -5.40
CA THR A 157 -14.16 -2.51 -6.73
C THR A 157 -13.54 -3.83 -7.21
N TYR A 158 -12.22 -4.00 -7.10
CA TYR A 158 -11.49 -5.16 -7.65
C TYR A 158 -11.24 -6.27 -6.62
N GLY A 159 -11.56 -6.00 -5.35
CA GLY A 159 -11.58 -6.98 -4.26
C GLY A 159 -10.23 -7.27 -3.60
N SER A 160 -9.14 -6.65 -4.06
CA SER A 160 -7.82 -6.82 -3.46
C SER A 160 -6.92 -5.64 -3.79
N GLU A 161 -6.06 -5.26 -2.83
CA GLU A 161 -4.96 -4.32 -3.06
C GLU A 161 -3.94 -4.90 -4.06
N LEU A 162 -3.85 -6.23 -4.17
CA LEU A 162 -2.97 -6.94 -5.09
C LEU A 162 -3.64 -7.20 -6.46
N ALA A 163 -4.86 -6.71 -6.68
CA ALA A 163 -5.51 -6.88 -7.98
C ALA A 163 -4.70 -6.15 -9.07
N PRO A 164 -4.55 -6.73 -10.28
CA PRO A 164 -3.74 -6.14 -11.35
C PRO A 164 -4.12 -4.70 -11.69
N GLN A 165 -5.40 -4.36 -11.61
CA GLN A 165 -5.91 -3.01 -11.86
C GLN A 165 -5.43 -1.99 -10.82
N VAL A 166 -5.34 -2.42 -9.56
CA VAL A 166 -4.90 -1.55 -8.45
C VAL A 166 -3.38 -1.42 -8.47
N GLN A 167 -2.67 -2.50 -8.79
CA GLN A 167 -1.22 -2.47 -9.00
C GLN A 167 -0.83 -1.60 -10.19
N GLN A 168 -1.60 -1.63 -11.29
CA GLN A 168 -1.39 -0.75 -12.43
C GLN A 168 -1.48 0.74 -12.04
N LEU A 169 -2.44 1.11 -11.19
CA LEU A 169 -2.55 2.49 -10.68
C LEU A 169 -1.32 2.88 -9.83
N ARG A 170 -0.83 1.96 -8.99
CA ARG A 170 0.37 2.17 -8.17
C ARG A 170 1.60 2.33 -9.04
N GLU A 171 1.83 1.43 -9.98
CA GLU A 171 2.95 1.49 -10.92
C GLU A 171 2.94 2.78 -11.73
N LEU A 172 1.77 3.20 -12.23
CA LEU A 172 1.63 4.46 -12.96
C LEU A 172 1.94 5.67 -12.05
N ARG A 173 1.40 5.67 -10.84
CA ARG A 173 1.67 6.74 -9.86
C ARG A 173 3.17 6.82 -9.57
N ASP A 174 3.76 5.71 -9.18
CA ASP A 174 5.12 5.65 -8.63
C ASP A 174 6.18 5.84 -9.71
N ASN A 175 6.00 5.23 -10.88
CA ASN A 175 7.02 5.25 -11.94
C ASN A 175 6.84 6.41 -12.92
N THR A 176 5.62 6.94 -13.07
CA THR A 176 5.30 7.94 -14.10
C THR A 176 4.85 9.27 -13.53
N ILE A 177 3.89 9.29 -12.60
CA ILE A 177 3.33 10.55 -12.11
C ILE A 177 4.29 11.23 -11.10
N LEU A 178 4.80 10.48 -10.13
CA LEU A 178 5.68 10.99 -9.09
C LEU A 178 7.11 11.28 -9.58
N SER A 179 7.45 10.93 -10.82
CA SER A 179 8.75 11.24 -11.41
C SER A 179 8.88 12.68 -11.91
N THR A 180 7.80 13.49 -11.85
CA THR A 180 7.83 14.92 -12.22
C THR A 180 7.22 15.83 -11.15
N GLU A 181 7.66 17.09 -11.09
CA GLU A 181 7.13 18.07 -10.13
C GLU A 181 5.63 18.33 -10.36
N SER A 182 5.23 18.43 -11.62
CA SER A 182 3.82 18.65 -12.00
C SER A 182 2.91 17.48 -11.56
N GLY A 183 3.40 16.24 -11.66
CA GLY A 183 2.65 15.07 -11.24
C GLY A 183 2.58 14.93 -9.71
N MET A 184 3.65 15.29 -8.98
CA MET A 184 3.62 15.37 -7.51
C MET A 184 2.59 16.40 -7.01
N ALA A 185 2.56 17.60 -7.61
CA ALA A 185 1.59 18.64 -7.27
C ALA A 185 0.14 18.20 -7.55
N PHE A 186 -0.08 17.53 -8.68
CA PHE A 186 -1.37 16.91 -8.99
C PHE A 186 -1.76 15.87 -7.94
N MET A 187 -0.86 14.94 -7.60
CA MET A 187 -1.13 13.88 -6.63
C MET A 187 -1.42 14.41 -5.23
N SER A 188 -0.75 15.47 -4.79
CA SER A 188 -1.04 16.13 -3.50
C SER A 188 -2.49 16.62 -3.46
N THR A 189 -2.92 17.35 -4.49
CA THR A 189 -4.29 17.88 -4.58
C THR A 189 -5.31 16.76 -4.75
N PHE A 190 -5.00 15.78 -5.59
CA PHE A 190 -5.83 14.61 -5.83
C PHE A 190 -6.05 13.82 -4.54
N ASN A 191 -5.00 13.53 -3.77
CA ASN A 191 -5.08 12.77 -2.53
C ASN A 191 -5.97 13.47 -1.51
N GLN A 192 -5.78 14.77 -1.29
CA GLN A 192 -6.60 15.55 -0.37
C GLN A 192 -8.09 15.44 -0.72
N PHE A 193 -8.42 15.56 -2.01
CA PHE A 193 -9.79 15.43 -2.46
C PHE A 193 -10.28 13.97 -2.37
N TYR A 194 -9.50 13.02 -2.87
CA TYR A 194 -9.83 11.60 -2.94
C TYR A 194 -10.13 11.01 -1.56
N TYR A 195 -9.24 11.20 -0.58
CA TYR A 195 -9.41 10.66 0.77
C TYR A 195 -10.52 11.35 1.56
N SER A 196 -11.00 12.52 1.13
CA SER A 196 -12.15 13.16 1.77
C SER A 196 -13.48 12.40 1.57
N PHE A 197 -13.58 11.53 0.56
CA PHE A 197 -14.80 10.78 0.26
C PHE A 197 -14.59 9.28 0.00
N SER A 198 -13.37 8.86 -0.35
CA SER A 198 -13.09 7.49 -0.77
C SER A 198 -13.38 6.42 0.29
N PRO A 199 -13.22 6.65 1.62
CA PRO A 199 -13.60 5.65 2.62
C PRO A 199 -15.09 5.33 2.57
N ALA A 200 -15.95 6.37 2.58
CA ALA A 200 -17.39 6.21 2.55
C ALA A 200 -17.89 5.49 1.29
N VAL A 201 -17.27 5.78 0.13
CA VAL A 201 -17.58 5.08 -1.12
C VAL A 201 -17.15 3.61 -1.05
N ALA A 202 -15.95 3.33 -0.54
CA ALA A 202 -15.42 1.98 -0.43
C ALA A 202 -16.20 1.11 0.58
N ASP A 203 -16.68 1.69 1.68
CA ASP A 203 -17.62 1.04 2.61
C ASP A 203 -18.92 0.68 1.88
N PHE A 204 -19.50 1.63 1.14
CA PHE A 204 -20.74 1.41 0.40
C PHE A 204 -20.61 0.33 -0.70
N GLU A 205 -19.46 0.25 -1.38
CA GLU A 205 -19.15 -0.83 -2.33
C GLU A 205 -19.11 -2.22 -1.69
N ARG A 206 -18.61 -2.32 -0.44
CA ARG A 206 -18.58 -3.59 0.30
C ARG A 206 -19.96 -4.05 0.71
N GLU A 207 -20.86 -3.12 1.01
CA GLU A 207 -22.25 -3.42 1.40
C GLU A 207 -23.15 -3.77 0.22
N GLN A 208 -22.94 -3.14 -0.94
CA GLN A 208 -23.85 -3.22 -2.09
C GLN A 208 -23.16 -3.80 -3.33
N PRO A 209 -23.30 -5.11 -3.61
CA PRO A 209 -22.68 -5.75 -4.77
C PRO A 209 -23.05 -5.13 -6.13
N VAL A 210 -24.26 -4.57 -6.25
CA VAL A 210 -24.70 -3.85 -7.46
C VAL A 210 -23.91 -2.55 -7.63
N PHE A 211 -23.66 -1.82 -6.54
CA PHE A 211 -22.89 -0.58 -6.59
C PHE A 211 -21.43 -0.85 -6.97
N LYS A 212 -20.84 -1.93 -6.45
CA LYS A 212 -19.51 -2.41 -6.86
C LYS A 212 -19.41 -2.65 -8.37
N GLU A 213 -20.39 -3.32 -8.98
CA GLU A 213 -20.39 -3.54 -10.44
C GLU A 213 -20.55 -2.24 -11.23
N ILE A 214 -21.34 -1.28 -10.71
CA ILE A 214 -21.42 0.07 -11.29
C ILE A 214 -20.06 0.77 -11.22
N MET A 215 -19.38 0.70 -10.08
CA MET A 215 -18.03 1.26 -9.93
C MET A 215 -17.04 0.59 -10.88
N LYS A 216 -17.12 -0.73 -11.05
CA LYS A 216 -16.29 -1.47 -12.01
C LYS A 216 -16.51 -1.03 -13.46
N ILE A 217 -17.76 -0.88 -13.89
CA ILE A 217 -18.11 -0.36 -15.22
C ILE A 217 -17.59 1.07 -15.37
N THR A 218 -17.69 1.87 -14.31
CA THR A 218 -17.25 3.27 -14.31
C THR A 218 -15.73 3.38 -14.35
N LEU A 219 -14.97 2.60 -13.59
CA LEU A 219 -13.51 2.72 -13.47
C LEU A 219 -12.76 2.07 -14.63
N THR A 220 -13.29 1.01 -15.23
CA THR A 220 -12.58 0.24 -16.27
C THR A 220 -12.14 1.10 -17.48
N PRO A 221 -12.99 1.97 -18.06
CA PRO A 221 -12.58 2.84 -19.16
C PRO A 221 -11.50 3.84 -18.74
N MET A 222 -11.59 4.42 -17.55
CA MET A 222 -10.57 5.32 -17.00
C MET A 222 -9.23 4.61 -16.84
N LEU A 223 -9.20 3.42 -16.23
CA LEU A 223 -7.98 2.62 -16.08
C LEU A 223 -7.31 2.28 -17.42
N THR A 224 -8.14 1.99 -18.42
CA THR A 224 -7.67 1.74 -19.78
C THR A 224 -7.06 3.00 -20.38
N SER A 225 -7.69 4.17 -20.19
CA SER A 225 -7.13 5.44 -20.68
C SER A 225 -5.81 5.82 -19.97
N LEU A 226 -5.69 5.51 -18.68
CA LEU A 226 -4.49 5.76 -17.88
C LEU A 226 -3.32 4.85 -18.27
N SER A 227 -3.60 3.63 -18.74
CA SER A 227 -2.56 2.70 -19.22
C SER A 227 -1.78 3.23 -20.43
N LEU A 228 -2.32 4.24 -21.14
CA LEU A 228 -1.62 4.88 -22.25
C LEU A 228 -0.40 5.68 -21.77
N LEU A 229 -0.40 6.19 -20.53
CA LEU A 229 0.77 6.88 -19.97
C LEU A 229 1.96 5.95 -19.80
N ASN A 230 1.72 4.67 -19.48
CA ASN A 230 2.80 3.67 -19.36
C ASN A 230 3.54 3.43 -20.69
N HIS A 231 2.94 3.81 -21.82
CA HIS A 231 3.52 3.63 -23.16
C HIS A 231 3.95 4.96 -23.78
N ALA A 232 3.73 6.08 -23.11
CA ALA A 232 4.20 7.38 -23.54
C ALA A 232 5.64 7.57 -23.02
N ASN A 233 6.56 7.95 -23.90
CA ASN A 233 7.86 8.45 -23.45
C ASN A 233 7.65 9.85 -22.89
N ILE A 234 7.79 9.98 -21.57
CA ILE A 234 7.65 11.24 -20.84
C ILE A 234 9.05 11.61 -20.35
N ASP A 235 9.76 12.41 -21.14
CA ASP A 235 11.14 12.80 -20.88
C ASP A 235 11.22 14.22 -20.29
N SER A 236 10.07 14.91 -20.16
CA SER A 236 9.99 16.29 -19.66
C SER A 236 8.67 16.62 -18.93
N GLU A 237 8.70 17.68 -18.11
CA GLU A 237 7.51 18.18 -17.42
C GLU A 237 6.40 18.64 -18.38
N GLY A 238 6.78 19.26 -19.50
CA GLY A 238 5.83 19.70 -20.52
C GLY A 238 5.07 18.54 -21.15
N GLU A 239 5.73 17.40 -21.34
CA GLU A 239 5.10 16.18 -21.85
C GLU A 239 4.18 15.55 -20.79
N MET A 240 4.58 15.50 -19.52
CA MET A 240 3.72 15.00 -18.44
C MET A 240 2.42 15.81 -18.37
N LEU A 241 2.52 17.14 -18.39
CA LEU A 241 1.35 18.03 -18.41
C LEU A 241 0.50 17.83 -19.67
N GLY A 242 1.14 17.74 -20.84
CA GLY A 242 0.46 17.53 -22.12
C GLY A 242 -0.34 16.22 -22.15
N TYR A 243 0.29 15.10 -21.79
CA TYR A 243 -0.37 13.80 -21.74
C TYR A 243 -1.42 13.73 -20.62
N GLY A 244 -1.13 14.29 -19.44
CA GLY A 244 -2.08 14.36 -18.33
C GLY A 244 -3.36 15.11 -18.72
N ILE A 245 -3.23 16.31 -19.30
CA ILE A 245 -4.37 17.09 -19.80
C ILE A 245 -5.12 16.31 -20.89
N SER A 246 -4.41 15.66 -21.81
CA SER A 246 -5.01 14.88 -22.88
C SER A 246 -5.87 13.73 -22.35
N ILE A 247 -5.41 13.03 -21.31
CA ILE A 247 -6.16 11.94 -20.68
C ILE A 247 -7.36 12.46 -19.90
N VAL A 248 -7.23 13.59 -19.20
CA VAL A 248 -8.38 14.23 -18.54
C VAL A 248 -9.45 14.58 -19.57
N LEU A 249 -9.08 15.19 -20.69
CA LEU A 249 -10.01 15.53 -21.77
C LEU A 249 -10.63 14.27 -22.41
N LEU A 250 -9.85 13.21 -22.60
CA LEU A 250 -10.34 11.93 -23.11
C LEU A 250 -11.40 11.32 -22.17
N ASN A 251 -11.14 11.32 -20.86
CA ASN A 251 -12.10 10.84 -19.86
C ASN A 251 -13.37 11.70 -19.83
N ILE A 252 -13.24 13.03 -19.85
CA ILE A 252 -14.40 13.93 -19.94
C ILE A 252 -15.23 13.64 -21.20
N GLY A 253 -14.57 13.49 -22.35
CA GLY A 253 -15.24 13.15 -23.60
C GLY A 253 -15.99 11.81 -23.53
N MET A 254 -15.42 10.83 -22.84
CA MET A 254 -16.03 9.51 -22.67
C MET A 254 -17.21 9.51 -21.68
N TYR A 255 -17.07 10.12 -20.50
CA TYR A 255 -18.11 10.12 -19.47
C TYR A 255 -19.23 11.14 -19.71
N ILE A 256 -18.95 12.24 -20.42
CA ILE A 256 -19.92 13.32 -20.66
C ILE A 256 -20.27 13.40 -22.15
N GLY A 257 -19.27 13.42 -23.02
CA GLY A 257 -19.46 13.63 -24.46
C GLY A 257 -20.27 12.52 -25.14
N ILE A 258 -19.89 11.25 -24.95
CA ILE A 258 -20.58 10.10 -25.56
C ILE A 258 -22.04 10.01 -25.08
N PRO A 259 -22.34 10.04 -23.76
CA PRO A 259 -23.73 10.04 -23.29
C PRO A 259 -24.54 11.24 -23.80
N ALA A 260 -23.98 12.45 -23.77
CA ALA A 260 -24.67 13.65 -24.26
C ALA A 260 -25.01 13.55 -25.75
N PHE A 261 -24.06 13.08 -26.57
CA PHE A 261 -24.30 12.85 -28.01
C PHE A 261 -25.38 11.79 -28.24
N GLY A 262 -25.36 10.69 -27.48
CA GLY A 262 -26.39 9.65 -27.53
C GLY A 262 -27.79 10.19 -27.20
N ILE A 263 -27.91 11.01 -26.16
CA ILE A 263 -29.17 11.66 -25.76
C ILE A 263 -29.66 12.62 -26.85
N LEU A 264 -28.78 13.46 -27.40
CA LEU A 264 -29.13 14.38 -28.48
C LEU A 264 -29.59 13.66 -29.74
N LYS A 265 -28.92 12.56 -30.11
CA LYS A 265 -29.34 11.71 -31.23
C LYS A 265 -30.69 11.05 -30.99
N LEU A 266 -30.92 10.50 -29.80
CA LEU A 266 -32.22 9.93 -29.41
C LEU A 266 -33.34 10.98 -29.47
N TYR A 267 -33.07 12.21 -29.04
CA TYR A 267 -34.03 13.31 -29.11
C TYR A 267 -34.34 13.71 -30.56
N GLN A 268 -33.31 13.78 -31.42
CA GLN A 268 -33.49 14.03 -32.86
C GLN A 268 -34.34 12.94 -33.52
N PHE A 269 -34.03 11.66 -33.27
CA PHE A 269 -34.80 10.51 -33.78
C PHE A 269 -36.25 10.43 -33.28
N ARG A 270 -36.58 11.04 -32.13
CA ARG A 270 -37.98 11.15 -31.66
C ARG A 270 -38.73 12.34 -32.28
N LYS A 271 -38.02 13.29 -32.87
CA LYS A 271 -38.58 14.52 -33.42
C LYS A 271 -38.89 14.40 -34.91
N ASP A 272 -38.16 13.54 -35.62
CA ASP A 272 -38.45 13.07 -36.98
C ASP A 272 -39.47 11.92 -36.97
#